data_AF-A5Z9X7-F1
#
_entry.id   AF-A5Z9X7-F1
#
_cell.length_a   1.000
_cell.length_b   1.000
_cell.length_c   1.000
_cell.angle_alpha   90.00
_cell.angle_beta   90.00
_cell.angle_gamma   90.00
#
_symmetry.space_group_name_H-M   'P 1'
#
loop_
_entity.id
_entity.type
_entity.pdbx_description
1 polymer ?
#
loop_
_entity_poly.entity_id
_entity_poly.type
_entity_poly.pdbx_seq_one_letter_code
_entity_poly.pdbx_strand_id
1 'polypeptide(L)'
;MLSIIILSLTFIPAIPTNAATKVNITYYSSNGYFKAKLNRSKRKITIKNKINKKRGYAPAIRREGYAFNGWYTKKKGGKKYSASTIVTKKLKLYPHWIKKYKIDTNYFVPMGLGLPDIESFQKYFGKLTLINKNVEEDVYPGNYICKTHKKDLIYMSSWPTSDSDAYFIDYTKCKLKNVINIKKTTSMGMFLKKLGVKQYNYNSKTHTLDFICGKCYCISNVDDDDDAEYEDVWWTIKMNNKNQIMPSTVVKFELITDWQIW
;
A
#
# COMPACT_ATOMS: atom_id res chain seq x y z
N MET A 1 -78.54 37.95 21.83
CA MET A 1 -78.04 36.55 21.88
C MET A 1 -76.52 36.60 22.03
N LEU A 2 -75.99 36.30 23.22
CA LEU A 2 -74.55 36.08 23.41
C LEU A 2 -74.28 34.59 23.22
N SER A 3 -73.50 34.23 22.21
CA SER A 3 -73.11 32.84 21.94
C SER A 3 -71.81 32.53 22.68
N ILE A 4 -71.86 31.59 23.64
CA ILE A 4 -70.68 31.12 24.37
C ILE A 4 -70.12 29.91 23.61
N ILE A 5 -68.95 30.10 22.99
CA ILE A 5 -68.22 29.02 22.33
C ILE A 5 -67.38 28.29 23.40
N ILE A 6 -67.75 27.05 23.72
CA ILE A 6 -66.95 26.18 24.59
C ILE A 6 -65.89 25.51 23.71
N LEU A 7 -64.64 25.97 23.83
CA LEU A 7 -63.49 25.33 23.19
C LEU A 7 -63.14 24.06 23.98
N SER A 8 -63.45 22.88 23.46
CA SER A 8 -63.01 21.62 24.06
C SER A 8 -61.55 21.34 23.67
N LEU A 9 -60.64 21.37 24.64
CA LEU A 9 -59.27 20.89 24.47
C LEU A 9 -59.30 19.35 24.52
N THR A 10 -59.16 18.70 23.38
CA THR A 10 -58.88 17.26 23.33
C THR A 10 -57.42 17.03 23.71
N PHE A 11 -57.18 16.56 24.94
CA PHE A 11 -55.87 16.07 25.34
C PHE A 11 -55.56 14.79 24.57
N ILE A 12 -54.71 14.88 23.54
CA ILE A 12 -54.10 13.70 22.93
C ILE A 12 -53.07 13.17 23.93
N PRO A 13 -53.24 11.96 24.52
CA PRO A 13 -52.22 11.39 25.37
C PRO A 13 -50.97 11.16 24.53
N ALA A 14 -49.88 11.85 24.90
CA ALA A 14 -48.56 11.58 24.33
C ALA A 14 -48.21 10.12 24.60
N ILE A 15 -48.19 9.29 23.56
CA ILE A 15 -47.68 7.92 23.65
C ILE A 15 -46.21 8.04 24.04
N PRO A 16 -45.78 7.53 25.21
CA PRO A 16 -44.38 7.57 25.59
C PRO A 16 -43.60 6.72 24.58
N THR A 17 -42.84 7.38 23.71
CA THR A 17 -41.91 6.69 22.83
C THR A 17 -40.81 6.10 23.71
N ASN A 18 -40.84 4.79 23.93
CA ASN A 18 -39.82 4.09 24.71
C ASN A 18 -38.43 4.49 24.21
N ALA A 19 -37.64 5.13 25.08
CA ALA A 19 -36.27 5.50 24.75
C ALA A 19 -35.52 4.23 24.33
N ALA A 20 -35.08 4.19 23.07
CA ALA A 20 -34.42 3.02 22.52
C ALA A 20 -33.25 2.60 23.42
N THR A 21 -33.33 1.37 23.95
CA THR A 21 -32.31 0.79 24.83
C THR A 21 -30.95 0.82 24.12
N LYS A 22 -29.91 1.26 24.84
CA LYS A 22 -28.54 1.41 24.30
C LYS A 22 -27.61 0.38 24.92
N VAL A 23 -26.71 -0.15 24.11
CA VAL A 23 -25.63 -1.07 24.53
C VAL A 23 -24.27 -0.50 24.18
N ASN A 24 -23.27 -0.85 25.00
CA ASN A 24 -21.90 -0.38 24.82
C ASN A 24 -21.10 -1.29 23.89
N ILE A 25 -20.41 -0.69 22.92
CA ILE A 25 -19.38 -1.33 22.09
C ILE A 25 -18.05 -0.73 22.50
N THR A 26 -17.14 -1.54 23.02
CA THR A 26 -15.81 -1.11 23.45
C THR A 26 -14.76 -1.58 22.45
N TYR A 27 -14.03 -0.64 21.86
CA TYR A 27 -12.91 -0.88 20.95
C TYR A 27 -11.60 -0.69 21.72
N TYR A 28 -10.71 -1.67 21.71
CA TYR A 28 -9.39 -1.59 22.34
C TYR A 28 -8.32 -1.17 21.33
N SER A 29 -7.35 -0.35 21.72
CA SER A 29 -6.23 -0.01 20.82
C SER A 29 -5.17 -1.12 20.77
N SER A 30 -5.06 -1.90 21.84
CA SER A 30 -3.99 -2.90 22.03
C SER A 30 -2.61 -2.26 21.77
N ASN A 31 -1.81 -2.82 20.86
CA ASN A 31 -0.49 -2.31 20.50
C ASN A 31 -0.53 -1.22 19.39
N GLY A 32 -1.72 -0.75 19.02
CA GLY A 32 -1.92 0.36 18.09
C GLY A 32 -2.48 1.60 18.78
N TYR A 33 -2.82 2.60 17.98
CA TYR A 33 -3.41 3.86 18.43
C TYR A 33 -4.55 4.31 17.50
N PHE A 34 -5.57 4.96 18.07
CA PHE A 34 -6.68 5.50 17.28
C PHE A 34 -6.21 6.71 16.45
N LYS A 35 -6.61 6.79 15.17
CA LYS A 35 -6.18 7.88 14.28
C LYS A 35 -6.70 9.25 14.73
N ALA A 36 -7.92 9.30 15.28
CA ALA A 36 -8.55 10.52 15.76
C ALA A 36 -7.73 11.15 16.92
N LYS A 37 -7.38 12.44 16.79
CA LYS A 37 -6.51 13.17 17.73
C LYS A 37 -6.97 13.02 19.19
N LEU A 38 -8.26 13.24 19.45
CA LEU A 38 -8.89 13.14 20.79
C LEU A 38 -8.82 11.75 21.44
N ASN A 39 -8.52 10.70 20.67
CA ASN A 39 -8.49 9.32 21.14
C ASN A 39 -7.11 8.68 21.04
N ARG A 40 -6.08 9.41 20.57
CA ARG A 40 -4.77 8.85 20.25
C ARG A 40 -4.06 8.22 21.45
N SER A 41 -4.18 8.84 22.63
CA SER A 41 -3.63 8.34 23.90
C SER A 41 -4.47 7.25 24.56
N LYS A 42 -5.72 7.03 24.11
CA LYS A 42 -6.67 6.13 24.78
C LYS A 42 -6.37 4.67 24.44
N ARG A 43 -6.29 3.81 25.47
CA ARG A 43 -6.16 2.35 25.31
C ARG A 43 -7.45 1.65 24.88
N LYS A 44 -8.60 2.31 25.07
CA LYS A 44 -9.91 1.86 24.60
C LYS A 44 -10.86 3.05 24.44
N ILE A 45 -11.86 2.89 23.59
CA ILE A 45 -13.00 3.81 23.48
C ILE A 45 -14.30 3.02 23.54
N THR A 46 -15.33 3.61 24.14
CA THR A 46 -16.67 3.00 24.24
C THR A 46 -17.66 3.87 23.50
N ILE A 47 -18.49 3.24 22.66
CA ILE A 47 -19.54 3.90 21.90
C ILE A 47 -20.88 3.25 22.26
N LYS A 48 -21.89 4.07 22.58
CA LYS A 48 -23.27 3.62 22.80
C LYS A 48 -23.94 3.38 21.45
N ASN A 49 -24.62 2.25 21.28
CA ASN A 49 -25.38 1.89 20.08
C ASN A 49 -26.80 1.49 20.48
N LYS A 50 -27.82 1.86 19.68
CA LYS A 50 -29.19 1.37 19.89
C LYS A 50 -29.24 -0.15 19.74
N ILE A 51 -29.95 -0.85 20.60
CA ILE A 51 -30.18 -2.30 20.46
C ILE A 51 -30.89 -2.58 19.12
N ASN A 52 -30.60 -3.73 18.52
CA ASN A 52 -31.18 -4.19 17.25
C ASN A 52 -30.91 -3.26 16.06
N LYS A 53 -29.89 -2.39 16.17
CA LYS A 53 -29.41 -1.55 15.06
C LYS A 53 -27.95 -1.85 14.75
N LYS A 54 -27.59 -1.74 13.47
CA LYS A 54 -26.19 -1.73 13.02
C LYS A 54 -25.49 -0.49 13.57
N ARG A 55 -24.19 -0.61 13.87
CA ARG A 55 -23.38 0.56 14.24
C ARG A 55 -23.00 1.41 13.03
N GLY A 56 -22.77 0.79 11.87
CA GLY A 56 -22.07 1.45 10.78
C GLY A 56 -20.57 1.52 11.09
N TYR A 57 -19.95 2.70 10.96
CA TYR A 57 -18.49 2.81 11.00
C TYR A 57 -17.83 2.39 12.32
N ALA A 58 -16.70 1.71 12.18
CA ALA A 58 -15.79 1.41 13.28
C ALA A 58 -14.64 2.43 13.33
N PRO A 59 -14.04 2.68 14.51
CA PRO A 59 -12.92 3.60 14.64
C PRO A 59 -11.72 3.20 13.77
N ALA A 60 -11.10 4.19 13.13
CA ALA A 60 -9.85 3.99 12.40
C ALA A 60 -8.67 3.91 13.38
N ILE A 61 -7.81 2.92 13.17
CA ILE A 61 -6.68 2.60 14.05
C ILE A 61 -5.43 2.34 13.22
N ARG A 62 -4.25 2.67 13.75
CA ARG A 62 -2.95 2.45 13.11
C ARG A 62 -1.97 1.76 14.07
N ARG A 63 -1.02 1.04 13.49
CA ARG A 63 0.12 0.43 14.17
C ARG A 63 1.29 0.42 13.20
N GLU A 64 2.41 1.03 13.59
CA GLU A 64 3.59 1.11 12.72
C GLU A 64 4.12 -0.27 12.35
N GLY A 65 4.46 -0.45 11.07
CA GLY A 65 4.89 -1.73 10.50
C GLY A 65 3.78 -2.79 10.29
N TYR A 66 2.50 -2.46 10.54
CA TYR A 66 1.38 -3.39 10.38
C TYR A 66 0.22 -2.80 9.56
N ALA A 67 -0.43 -3.66 8.78
CA ALA A 67 -1.72 -3.39 8.15
C ALA A 67 -2.87 -3.81 9.07
N PHE A 68 -3.90 -2.98 9.17
CA PHE A 68 -5.10 -3.30 9.94
C PHE A 68 -5.88 -4.44 9.26
N ASN A 69 -6.14 -5.54 9.98
CA ASN A 69 -6.87 -6.67 9.43
C ASN A 69 -8.39 -6.58 9.65
N GLY A 70 -8.77 -5.99 10.78
CA GLY A 70 -10.17 -5.82 11.19
C GLY A 70 -10.32 -5.82 12.71
N TRP A 71 -11.54 -5.56 13.14
CA TRP A 71 -11.96 -5.68 14.54
C TRP A 71 -12.47 -7.09 14.82
N TYR A 72 -12.14 -7.67 15.96
CA TYR A 72 -12.47 -9.06 16.33
C TYR A 72 -12.99 -9.16 17.75
N THR A 73 -13.83 -10.16 18.04
CA THR A 73 -14.42 -10.34 19.37
C THR A 73 -13.43 -10.84 20.44
N LYS A 74 -12.23 -11.28 20.04
CA LYS A 74 -11.16 -11.74 20.95
C LYS A 74 -9.79 -11.16 20.52
N LYS A 75 -8.87 -11.02 21.48
CA LYS A 75 -7.48 -10.57 21.24
C LYS A 75 -6.73 -11.46 20.26
N LYS A 76 -6.91 -12.78 20.38
CA LYS A 76 -6.43 -13.81 19.45
C LYS A 76 -7.65 -14.62 18.98
N GLY A 77 -7.73 -14.91 17.69
CA GLY A 77 -8.90 -15.56 17.08
C GLY A 77 -10.19 -14.75 17.24
N GLY A 78 -11.31 -15.45 17.43
CA GLY A 78 -12.63 -14.83 17.53
C GLY A 78 -13.25 -14.50 16.17
N LYS A 79 -14.48 -13.99 16.21
CA LYS A 79 -15.22 -13.65 14.99
C LYS A 79 -14.85 -12.24 14.55
N LYS A 80 -14.60 -12.05 13.25
CA LYS A 80 -14.38 -10.73 12.67
C LYS A 80 -15.69 -9.94 12.78
N TYR A 81 -15.60 -8.74 13.33
CA TYR A 81 -16.71 -7.80 13.45
C TYR A 81 -16.84 -7.00 12.16
N SER A 82 -18.08 -6.88 11.69
CA SER A 82 -18.44 -6.02 10.57
C SER A 82 -19.24 -4.81 11.06
N ALA A 83 -19.05 -3.67 10.39
CA ALA A 83 -19.88 -2.47 10.55
C ALA A 83 -21.39 -2.74 10.37
N SER A 84 -21.74 -3.76 9.59
CA SER A 84 -23.11 -4.20 9.33
C SER A 84 -23.68 -5.13 10.41
N THR A 85 -22.87 -5.59 11.37
CA THR A 85 -23.35 -6.50 12.43
C THR A 85 -24.40 -5.81 13.29
N ILE A 86 -25.59 -6.43 13.41
CA ILE A 86 -26.66 -5.99 14.33
C ILE A 86 -26.19 -6.17 15.76
N VAL A 87 -26.29 -5.10 16.56
CA VAL A 87 -25.80 -5.10 17.93
C VAL A 87 -26.97 -5.32 18.89
N THR A 88 -27.02 -6.51 19.49
CA THR A 88 -28.06 -6.90 20.44
C THR A 88 -27.58 -6.85 21.90
N LYS A 89 -26.26 -6.91 22.11
CA LYS A 89 -25.63 -6.94 23.43
C LYS A 89 -24.31 -6.18 23.47
N LYS A 90 -23.74 -6.02 24.67
CA LYS A 90 -22.42 -5.41 24.88
C LYS A 90 -21.33 -6.16 24.10
N LEU A 91 -20.46 -5.43 23.42
CA LEU A 91 -19.36 -5.99 22.62
C LEU A 91 -18.00 -5.44 23.07
N LYS A 92 -17.00 -6.31 23.06
CA LYS A 92 -15.58 -5.95 23.20
C LYS A 92 -14.87 -6.34 21.90
N LEU A 93 -14.19 -5.38 21.28
CA LEU A 93 -13.57 -5.52 19.97
C LEU A 93 -12.08 -5.20 20.03
N TYR A 94 -11.28 -6.07 19.44
CA TYR A 94 -9.82 -6.02 19.44
C TYR A 94 -9.30 -5.95 17.99
N PRO A 95 -8.28 -5.12 17.73
CA PRO A 95 -7.74 -4.95 16.40
C PRO A 95 -6.81 -6.12 16.11
N HIS A 96 -7.01 -6.77 14.97
CA HIS A 96 -6.06 -7.73 14.43
C HIS A 96 -5.18 -7.04 13.39
N TRP A 97 -3.93 -7.49 13.32
CA TRP A 97 -2.87 -6.84 12.55
C TRP A 97 -2.16 -7.86 11.67
N ILE A 98 -1.77 -7.43 10.47
CA ILE A 98 -0.93 -8.18 9.56
C ILE A 98 0.41 -7.44 9.46
N LYS A 99 1.53 -8.12 9.70
CA LYS A 99 2.86 -7.51 9.58
C LYS A 99 3.13 -7.17 8.11
N LYS A 100 3.50 -5.92 7.83
CA LYS A 100 3.83 -5.47 6.48
C LYS A 100 5.15 -6.07 5.99
N TYR A 101 5.35 -6.06 4.68
CA TYR A 101 6.67 -6.34 4.12
C TYR A 101 7.62 -5.17 4.42
N LYS A 102 8.89 -5.50 4.66
CA LYS A 102 9.99 -4.52 4.60
C LYS A 102 10.49 -4.53 3.16
N ILE A 103 10.58 -3.35 2.56
CA ILE A 103 11.10 -3.13 1.22
C ILE A 103 12.54 -2.65 1.35
N ASP A 104 13.43 -3.19 0.53
CA ASP A 104 14.80 -2.72 0.36
C ASP A 104 14.81 -1.62 -0.70
N THR A 105 14.87 -0.37 -0.25
CA THR A 105 14.78 0.82 -1.12
C THR A 105 16.04 1.04 -1.94
N ASN A 106 17.14 0.32 -1.67
CA ASN A 106 18.36 0.39 -2.48
C ASN A 106 18.15 -0.05 -3.93
N TYR A 107 17.06 -0.78 -4.21
CA TYR A 107 16.66 -1.12 -5.59
C TYR A 107 16.08 0.06 -6.37
N PHE A 108 15.61 1.11 -5.69
CA PHE A 108 14.95 2.25 -6.34
C PHE A 108 15.86 3.46 -6.46
N VAL A 109 16.73 3.69 -5.47
CA VAL A 109 17.68 4.83 -5.50
C VAL A 109 18.42 4.95 -6.85
N PRO A 110 19.09 3.91 -7.38
CA PRO A 110 19.84 4.04 -8.63
C PRO A 110 18.96 4.14 -9.88
N MET A 111 17.63 3.98 -9.77
CA MET A 111 16.76 4.12 -10.94
C MET A 111 16.63 5.57 -11.40
N GLY A 112 16.74 6.53 -10.47
CA GLY A 112 16.66 7.97 -10.77
C GLY A 112 18.02 8.64 -11.02
N LEU A 113 19.10 7.88 -11.22
CA LEU A 113 20.45 8.42 -11.36
C LEU A 113 21.03 8.11 -12.74
N GLY A 114 21.61 9.13 -13.38
CA GLY A 114 22.62 8.95 -14.41
C GLY A 114 24.00 8.79 -13.76
N LEU A 115 24.72 7.71 -14.06
CA LEU A 115 26.06 7.45 -13.52
C LEU A 115 27.08 7.33 -14.65
N PRO A 116 28.37 7.62 -14.39
CA PRO A 116 29.40 7.68 -15.45
C PRO A 116 29.73 6.31 -16.08
N ASP A 117 29.44 5.21 -15.37
CA ASP A 117 29.71 3.86 -15.87
C ASP A 117 28.84 2.80 -15.19
N ILE A 118 28.88 1.57 -15.72
CA ILE A 118 28.18 0.40 -15.16
C ILE A 118 28.73 0.05 -13.77
N GLU A 119 30.01 0.26 -13.50
CA GLU A 119 30.65 -0.15 -12.23
C GLU A 119 30.13 0.67 -11.05
N SER A 120 29.76 1.93 -11.28
CA SER A 120 29.16 2.85 -10.32
C SER A 120 27.86 2.29 -9.71
N PHE A 121 27.09 1.51 -10.48
CA PHE A 121 25.88 0.85 -10.00
C PHE A 121 26.14 -0.30 -9.02
N GLN A 122 27.37 -0.83 -8.95
CA GLN A 122 27.71 -1.93 -8.05
C GLN A 122 27.60 -1.54 -6.57
N LYS A 123 27.66 -0.24 -6.24
CA LYS A 123 27.37 0.27 -4.88
C LYS A 123 25.97 -0.12 -4.39
N TYR A 124 25.00 -0.24 -5.30
CA TYR A 124 23.60 -0.54 -4.98
C TYR A 124 23.28 -2.03 -5.13
N PHE A 125 23.80 -2.67 -6.19
CA PHE A 125 23.44 -4.05 -6.54
C PHE A 125 24.50 -5.10 -6.19
N GLY A 126 25.66 -4.68 -5.70
CA GLY A 126 26.86 -5.49 -5.60
C GLY A 126 27.43 -5.79 -6.99
N LYS A 127 28.31 -6.81 -7.08
CA LYS A 127 28.95 -7.18 -8.35
C LYS A 127 27.93 -7.34 -9.49
N LEU A 128 28.19 -6.66 -10.59
CA LEU A 128 27.45 -6.76 -11.84
C LEU A 128 28.26 -7.57 -12.85
N THR A 129 27.59 -8.44 -13.58
CA THR A 129 28.15 -9.13 -14.74
C THR A 129 27.40 -8.67 -15.97
N LEU A 130 28.11 -8.06 -16.92
CA LEU A 130 27.58 -7.73 -18.23
C LEU A 130 27.23 -9.03 -18.96
N ILE A 131 25.95 -9.20 -19.33
CA ILE A 131 25.47 -10.40 -20.03
C ILE A 131 25.14 -10.14 -21.49
N ASN A 132 24.86 -8.89 -21.85
CA ASN A 132 24.64 -8.46 -23.22
C ASN A 132 24.99 -6.98 -23.35
N LYS A 133 25.57 -6.61 -24.49
CA LYS A 133 25.86 -5.24 -24.92
C LYS A 133 25.46 -5.14 -26.38
N ASN A 134 24.60 -4.19 -26.71
CA ASN A 134 24.25 -3.82 -28.07
C ASN A 134 24.56 -2.32 -28.25
N VAL A 135 25.73 -2.04 -28.78
CA VAL A 135 26.24 -0.68 -28.99
C VAL A 135 26.91 -0.66 -30.35
N GLU A 136 26.51 0.29 -31.16
CA GLU A 136 27.09 0.58 -32.46
C GLU A 136 27.73 1.98 -32.40
N GLU A 137 28.77 2.20 -33.19
CA GLU A 137 29.45 3.50 -33.27
C GLU A 137 28.46 4.55 -33.75
N ASP A 138 28.44 5.72 -33.09
CA ASP A 138 27.54 6.85 -33.37
C ASP A 138 26.03 6.56 -33.29
N VAL A 139 25.61 5.43 -32.70
CA VAL A 139 24.20 5.06 -32.53
C VAL A 139 23.81 5.05 -31.05
N TYR A 140 22.81 5.86 -30.70
CA TYR A 140 22.30 6.00 -29.33
C TYR A 140 20.81 5.60 -29.21
N PRO A 141 20.38 5.10 -28.03
CA PRO A 141 21.21 4.77 -26.88
C PRO A 141 22.01 3.48 -27.04
N GLY A 142 23.16 3.40 -26.37
CA GLY A 142 23.87 2.14 -26.19
C GLY A 142 23.11 1.26 -25.17
N ASN A 143 22.86 -0.01 -25.48
CA ASN A 143 22.02 -0.87 -24.64
C ASN A 143 22.82 -1.94 -23.91
N TYR A 144 22.56 -2.12 -22.62
CA TYR A 144 23.28 -3.05 -21.77
C TYR A 144 22.30 -3.87 -20.92
N ILE A 145 22.64 -5.14 -20.72
CA ILE A 145 21.97 -5.99 -19.74
C ILE A 145 23.01 -6.50 -18.76
N CYS A 146 22.80 -6.19 -17.49
CA CYS A 146 23.66 -6.62 -16.39
C CYS A 146 22.92 -7.62 -15.49
N LYS A 147 23.67 -8.54 -14.89
CA LYS A 147 23.17 -9.52 -13.93
C LYS A 147 23.85 -9.35 -12.59
N THR A 148 23.06 -9.31 -11.52
CA THR A 148 23.58 -9.22 -10.15
C THR A 148 23.95 -10.59 -9.59
N HIS A 149 24.77 -10.63 -8.54
CA HIS A 149 25.03 -11.86 -7.77
C HIS A 149 23.74 -12.52 -7.23
N LYS A 150 22.68 -11.75 -6.98
CA LYS A 150 21.36 -12.25 -6.57
C LYS A 150 20.50 -12.77 -7.73
N LYS A 151 21.07 -12.81 -8.94
CA LYS A 151 20.44 -13.25 -10.20
C LYS A 151 19.29 -12.34 -10.64
N ASP A 152 19.34 -11.07 -10.25
CA ASP A 152 18.46 -10.03 -10.81
C ASP A 152 19.06 -9.53 -12.14
N LEU A 153 18.22 -9.01 -13.03
CA LEU A 153 18.63 -8.42 -14.30
C LEU A 153 18.37 -6.92 -14.28
N ILE A 154 19.35 -6.13 -14.71
CA ILE A 154 19.28 -4.68 -14.82
C ILE A 154 19.44 -4.33 -16.29
N TYR A 155 18.50 -3.59 -16.85
CA TYR A 155 18.51 -3.12 -18.23
C TYR A 155 18.85 -1.65 -18.21
N MET A 156 19.85 -1.27 -18.99
CA MET A 156 20.46 0.05 -18.93
C MET A 156 20.70 0.60 -20.33
N SER A 157 20.61 1.92 -20.43
CA SER A 157 20.95 2.68 -21.63
C SER A 157 22.10 3.63 -21.33
N SER A 158 22.93 3.93 -22.33
CA SER A 158 23.90 5.02 -22.30
C SER A 158 23.55 6.11 -23.32
N TRP A 159 23.76 7.35 -22.91
CA TRP A 159 23.52 8.56 -23.71
C TRP A 159 24.74 9.47 -23.66
N PRO A 160 25.04 10.20 -24.73
CA PRO A 160 26.18 11.09 -24.76
C PRO A 160 25.89 12.35 -23.93
N THR A 161 26.91 12.85 -23.24
CA THR A 161 26.94 14.16 -22.58
C THR A 161 28.05 15.03 -23.18
N SER A 162 28.31 16.22 -22.64
CA SER A 162 29.36 17.12 -23.14
C SER A 162 30.74 16.47 -23.16
N ASP A 163 31.05 15.66 -22.15
CA ASP A 163 32.41 15.18 -21.89
C ASP A 163 32.54 13.64 -21.80
N SER A 164 31.42 12.91 -21.71
CA SER A 164 31.42 11.44 -21.60
C SER A 164 30.03 10.82 -21.87
N ASP A 165 29.88 9.51 -21.72
CA ASP A 165 28.56 8.86 -21.70
C ASP A 165 28.00 8.81 -20.28
N ALA A 166 26.70 9.06 -20.13
CA ALA A 166 25.94 8.81 -18.91
C ALA A 166 25.09 7.55 -19.05
N TYR A 167 25.08 6.71 -18.01
CA TYR A 167 24.39 5.43 -17.97
C TYR A 167 23.19 5.51 -17.04
N PHE A 168 22.05 5.00 -17.50
CA PHE A 168 20.76 5.05 -16.81
C PHE A 168 20.14 3.65 -16.72
N ILE A 169 19.32 3.41 -15.70
CA ILE A 169 18.53 2.19 -15.61
C ILE A 169 17.18 2.43 -16.28
N ASP A 170 16.92 1.74 -17.38
CA ASP A 170 15.61 1.81 -18.03
C ASP A 170 14.57 1.03 -17.20
N TYR A 171 14.93 -0.20 -16.83
CA TYR A 171 14.10 -1.04 -15.97
C TYR A 171 14.91 -2.18 -15.35
N THR A 172 14.34 -2.80 -14.33
CA THR A 172 14.94 -3.99 -13.71
C THR A 172 13.98 -5.17 -13.74
N LYS A 173 14.51 -6.38 -13.65
CA LYS A 173 13.76 -7.63 -13.41
C LYS A 173 14.38 -8.34 -12.22
N CYS A 174 13.78 -8.13 -11.06
CA CYS A 174 14.32 -8.59 -9.78
C CYS A 174 13.51 -9.76 -9.21
N LYS A 175 14.15 -10.71 -8.52
CA LYS A 175 13.44 -11.70 -7.72
C LYS A 175 12.84 -11.01 -6.51
N LEU A 176 11.54 -11.20 -6.29
CA LEU A 176 10.79 -10.50 -5.24
C LEU A 176 11.40 -10.68 -3.84
N LYS A 177 11.91 -11.87 -3.51
CA LYS A 177 12.62 -12.15 -2.24
C LYS A 177 13.87 -11.30 -1.99
N ASN A 178 14.47 -10.75 -3.04
CA ASN A 178 15.64 -9.89 -2.93
C ASN A 178 15.25 -8.46 -2.56
N VAL A 179 14.03 -8.04 -2.92
CA VAL A 179 13.53 -6.67 -2.76
C VAL A 179 12.65 -6.53 -1.51
N ILE A 180 11.93 -7.59 -1.15
CA ILE A 180 11.09 -7.61 0.04
C ILE A 180 11.31 -8.87 0.87
N ASN A 181 11.01 -8.80 2.17
CA ASN A 181 11.15 -9.93 3.09
C ASN A 181 10.04 -11.00 2.98
N ILE A 182 9.65 -11.37 1.76
CA ILE A 182 8.71 -12.46 1.48
C ILE A 182 9.38 -13.82 1.69
N LYS A 183 8.74 -14.71 2.46
CA LYS A 183 9.28 -16.05 2.78
C LYS A 183 8.44 -17.21 2.27
N LYS A 184 7.18 -16.98 1.93
CA LYS A 184 6.22 -18.00 1.53
C LYS A 184 5.32 -17.47 0.43
N THR A 185 4.83 -18.39 -0.40
CA THR A 185 3.79 -18.10 -1.39
C THR A 185 2.57 -17.49 -0.72
N THR A 186 1.99 -16.46 -1.32
CA THR A 186 0.85 -15.71 -0.79
C THR A 186 -0.16 -15.41 -1.89
N SER A 187 -1.43 -15.23 -1.52
CA SER A 187 -2.43 -14.71 -2.47
C SER A 187 -2.18 -13.23 -2.78
N MET A 188 -2.67 -12.78 -3.94
CA MET A 188 -2.64 -11.38 -4.37
C MET A 188 -3.17 -10.40 -3.31
N GLY A 189 -4.36 -10.67 -2.76
CA GLY A 189 -4.96 -9.77 -1.76
C GLY A 189 -4.14 -9.65 -0.47
N MET A 190 -3.52 -10.73 -0.01
CA MET A 190 -2.63 -10.68 1.16
C MET A 190 -1.31 -9.99 0.83
N PHE A 191 -0.78 -10.19 -0.38
CA PHE A 191 0.42 -9.52 -0.86
C PHE A 191 0.25 -7.99 -0.89
N LEU A 192 -0.76 -7.50 -1.62
CA LEU A 192 -1.09 -6.08 -1.72
C LEU A 192 -1.33 -5.45 -0.35
N LYS A 193 -2.07 -6.14 0.53
CA LYS A 193 -2.33 -5.68 1.90
C LYS A 193 -1.06 -5.55 2.74
N LYS A 194 -0.09 -6.45 2.56
CA LYS A 194 1.19 -6.42 3.27
C LYS A 194 2.14 -5.36 2.73
N LEU A 195 2.03 -4.99 1.44
CA LEU A 195 2.69 -3.80 0.90
C LEU A 195 1.97 -2.50 1.32
N GLY A 196 0.66 -2.58 1.57
CA GLY A 196 -0.17 -1.40 1.83
C GLY A 196 -0.66 -0.71 0.56
N VAL A 197 -0.58 -1.40 -0.58
CA VAL A 197 -1.08 -0.96 -1.89
C VAL A 197 -2.61 -1.06 -1.89
N LYS A 198 -3.27 -0.03 -2.42
CA LYS A 198 -4.75 0.07 -2.45
C LYS A 198 -5.30 0.21 -3.87
N GLN A 199 -4.53 0.77 -4.78
CA GLN A 199 -4.83 0.92 -6.19
C GLN A 199 -3.85 0.05 -6.96
N TYR A 200 -4.39 -0.71 -7.91
CA TYR A 200 -3.64 -1.63 -8.74
C TYR A 200 -4.49 -1.96 -9.96
N ASN A 201 -3.83 -2.29 -11.07
CA ASN A 201 -4.45 -2.87 -12.25
C ASN A 201 -4.17 -4.38 -12.25
N TYR A 202 -5.20 -5.20 -12.43
CA TYR A 202 -5.06 -6.65 -12.49
C TYR A 202 -5.68 -7.17 -13.79
N ASN A 203 -4.85 -7.82 -14.60
CA ASN A 203 -5.29 -8.48 -15.82
C ASN A 203 -5.45 -9.99 -15.58
N SER A 204 -6.70 -10.45 -15.61
CA SER A 204 -7.05 -11.84 -15.38
C SER A 204 -6.62 -12.80 -16.48
N LYS A 205 -6.44 -12.33 -17.72
CA LYS A 205 -6.02 -13.16 -18.86
C LYS A 205 -4.54 -13.50 -18.79
N THR A 206 -3.71 -12.52 -18.42
CA THR A 206 -2.24 -12.66 -18.37
C THR A 206 -1.72 -12.99 -16.97
N HIS A 207 -2.61 -12.98 -15.96
CA HIS A 207 -2.27 -13.04 -14.54
C HIS A 207 -1.24 -11.97 -14.13
N THR A 208 -1.30 -10.78 -14.74
CA THR A 208 -0.40 -9.67 -14.42
C THR A 208 -1.05 -8.70 -13.44
N LEU A 209 -0.21 -8.13 -12.58
CA LEU A 209 -0.58 -7.17 -11.56
C LEU A 209 0.38 -5.99 -11.64
N ASP A 210 -0.19 -4.82 -11.82
CA ASP A 210 0.52 -3.56 -11.98
C ASP A 210 0.11 -2.57 -10.89
N PHE A 211 1.08 -1.93 -10.25
CA PHE A 211 0.82 -0.98 -9.16
C PHE A 211 2.04 -0.11 -8.86
N ILE A 212 1.80 1.03 -8.23
CA ILE A 212 2.87 1.91 -7.74
C ILE A 212 3.29 1.48 -6.33
N CYS A 213 4.60 1.33 -6.10
CA CYS A 213 5.15 1.08 -4.77
C CYS A 213 6.60 1.57 -4.62
N GLY A 214 6.81 2.51 -3.69
CA GLY A 214 8.12 3.13 -3.51
C GLY A 214 8.30 4.32 -4.46
N LYS A 215 9.32 5.11 -4.16
CA LYS A 215 9.72 6.30 -4.90
C LYS A 215 11.24 6.33 -4.96
N CYS A 216 11.79 6.98 -5.97
CA CYS A 216 13.19 7.37 -6.01
C CYS A 216 13.29 8.89 -6.20
N TYR A 217 14.44 9.45 -5.85
CA TYR A 217 14.76 10.83 -6.11
C TYR A 217 15.52 10.87 -7.43
N CYS A 218 14.96 11.53 -8.42
CA CYS A 218 15.52 11.64 -9.75
C CYS A 218 16.25 12.97 -9.88
N ILE A 219 17.47 12.91 -10.39
CA ILE A 219 18.29 14.10 -10.67
C ILE A 219 18.35 14.19 -12.19
N SER A 220 17.61 15.14 -12.76
CA SER A 220 17.44 15.33 -14.20
C SER A 220 18.71 15.88 -14.86
N ASN A 221 19.48 16.70 -14.15
CA ASN A 221 20.80 17.20 -14.54
C ASN A 221 21.81 16.91 -13.44
N VAL A 222 22.85 16.14 -13.74
CA VAL A 222 23.97 15.88 -12.80
C VAL A 222 24.72 17.14 -12.38
N ASP A 223 24.56 18.23 -13.13
CA ASP A 223 25.23 19.51 -12.90
C ASP A 223 24.33 20.58 -12.26
N ASP A 224 23.02 20.31 -12.08
CA ASP A 224 22.08 21.26 -11.45
C ASP A 224 20.96 20.52 -10.70
N ASP A 225 21.00 20.57 -9.37
CA ASP A 225 20.07 19.87 -8.46
C ASP A 225 18.70 20.58 -8.32
N ASP A 226 18.52 21.74 -8.96
CA ASP A 226 17.33 22.59 -8.80
C ASP A 226 16.04 21.97 -9.36
N ASP A 227 16.14 20.98 -10.25
CA ASP A 227 15.00 20.28 -10.90
C ASP A 227 14.79 18.83 -10.39
N ALA A 228 15.36 18.47 -9.24
CA ALA A 228 15.28 17.11 -8.74
C ALA A 228 13.94 16.76 -8.07
N GLU A 229 13.27 15.71 -8.56
CA GLU A 229 11.91 15.33 -8.17
C GLU A 229 11.77 13.88 -7.69
N TYR A 230 10.68 13.60 -6.97
CA TYR A 230 10.38 12.23 -6.53
C TYR A 230 9.45 11.51 -7.51
N GLU A 231 10.02 10.57 -8.26
CA GLU A 231 9.24 9.73 -9.17
C GLU A 231 8.71 8.47 -8.50
N ASP A 232 7.55 8.02 -8.97
CA ASP A 232 6.90 6.79 -8.53
C ASP A 232 7.47 5.57 -9.24
N VAL A 233 7.74 4.50 -8.48
CA VAL A 233 8.21 3.23 -9.06
C VAL A 233 7.02 2.34 -9.38
N TRP A 234 6.85 2.03 -10.68
CA TRP A 234 5.87 1.08 -11.18
C TRP A 234 6.37 -0.35 -11.04
N TRP A 235 5.51 -1.21 -10.50
CA TRP A 235 5.79 -2.63 -10.31
C TRP A 235 4.89 -3.43 -11.22
N THR A 236 5.49 -4.23 -12.11
CA THR A 236 4.76 -5.24 -12.88
C THR A 236 5.15 -6.64 -12.42
N ILE A 237 4.15 -7.43 -12.04
CA ILE A 237 4.32 -8.80 -11.57
C ILE A 237 3.46 -9.75 -12.39
N LYS A 238 4.06 -10.82 -12.93
CA LYS A 238 3.32 -11.96 -13.45
C LYS A 238 3.16 -13.03 -12.36
N MET A 239 1.92 -13.32 -12.00
CA MET A 239 1.56 -14.33 -11.00
C MET A 239 1.45 -15.72 -11.63
N ASN A 240 1.36 -16.75 -10.79
CA ASN A 240 1.01 -18.09 -11.28
C ASN A 240 -0.48 -18.18 -11.64
N ASN A 241 -0.88 -19.29 -12.28
CA ASN A 241 -2.27 -19.54 -12.72
C ASN A 241 -3.30 -19.56 -11.55
N LYS A 242 -2.85 -19.58 -10.29
CA LYS A 242 -3.70 -19.51 -9.09
C LYS A 242 -3.73 -18.09 -8.48
N ASN A 243 -3.22 -17.07 -9.16
CA ASN A 243 -3.06 -15.70 -8.66
C ASN A 243 -2.27 -15.62 -7.34
N GLN A 244 -1.22 -16.45 -7.25
CA GLN A 244 -0.32 -16.46 -6.11
C GLN A 244 1.04 -15.87 -6.50
N ILE A 245 1.64 -15.20 -5.52
CA ILE A 245 2.96 -14.59 -5.61
C ILE A 245 3.92 -15.44 -4.79
N MET A 246 5.01 -15.87 -5.42
CA MET A 246 6.06 -16.67 -4.80
C MET A 246 7.27 -15.79 -4.46
N PRO A 247 8.11 -16.19 -3.49
CA PRO A 247 9.36 -15.47 -3.23
C PRO A 247 10.27 -15.35 -4.47
N SER A 248 10.24 -16.34 -5.37
CA SER A 248 11.02 -16.37 -6.61
C SER A 248 10.36 -15.65 -7.79
N THR A 249 9.13 -15.13 -7.63
CA THR A 249 8.45 -14.35 -8.67
C THR A 249 9.34 -13.19 -9.10
N VAL A 250 9.45 -12.98 -10.42
CA VAL A 250 10.16 -11.83 -10.97
C VAL A 250 9.21 -10.64 -10.94
N VAL A 251 9.70 -9.52 -10.43
CA VAL A 251 9.04 -8.22 -10.50
C VAL A 251 9.86 -7.31 -11.41
N LYS A 252 9.17 -6.62 -12.31
CA LYS A 252 9.75 -5.58 -13.14
C LYS A 252 9.55 -4.24 -12.45
N PHE A 253 10.61 -3.44 -12.33
CA PHE A 253 10.52 -2.04 -11.87
C PHE A 253 10.81 -1.11 -13.02
N GLU A 254 9.95 -0.10 -13.18
CA GLU A 254 10.06 0.99 -14.15
C GLU A 254 9.74 2.31 -13.45
N LEU A 255 10.35 3.39 -13.90
CA LEU A 255 9.94 4.74 -13.52
C LEU A 255 8.77 5.20 -14.39
N ILE A 256 7.86 5.93 -13.78
CA ILE A 256 6.75 6.57 -14.49
C ILE A 256 7.10 8.04 -14.57
N THR A 257 7.45 8.50 -15.76
CA THR A 257 7.49 9.93 -16.05
C THR A 257 6.08 10.41 -16.35
N ASP A 258 5.78 11.69 -16.08
CA ASP A 258 4.44 12.27 -16.01
C ASP A 258 3.53 12.06 -17.26
N TRP A 259 4.11 11.62 -18.38
CA TRP A 259 3.41 11.34 -19.63
C TRP A 259 2.71 9.97 -19.70
N GLN A 260 2.91 9.09 -18.70
CA GLN A 260 2.49 7.68 -18.77
C GLN A 260 1.25 7.33 -17.93
N ILE A 261 0.64 8.30 -17.23
CA ILE A 261 -0.53 8.05 -16.39
C ILE A 261 -1.82 8.31 -17.18
N TRP A 262 -2.50 7.23 -17.60
CA TRP A 262 -3.85 7.24 -18.20
C TRP A 262 -4.84 6.50 -17.30
#